data_AF-A0A9P8AIQ3-F1
#
_entry.id   AF-A0A9P8AIQ3-F1
#
_cell.length_a   1.000
_cell.length_b   1.000
_cell.length_c   1.000
_cell.angle_alpha   90.00
_cell.angle_beta   90.00
_cell.angle_gamma   90.00
#
_symmetry.space_group_name_H-M   'P 1'
#
loop_
_entity.id
_entity.type
_entity.pdbx_description
1 polymer ?
#
loop_
_entity_poly.entity_id
_entity_poly.type
_entity_poly.pdbx_seq_one_letter_code
_entity_poly.pdbx_strand_id
1 'polypeptide(L)'
;MTETEGASLGEQLLECARRNNTELLLDIKVRCNNDHVQLSQLINDTREIITDNSALHLACQLGNWEFIDIVLDIEGVEIDPMNREGDTPLHLAVKYTNEEPEHGFFIVDNMLDAGSDPRVVDKHGLKPINYVKDNSKLKELLQSAEYAISMEVPEDEQLAEQSQDVDNDSASASDSD
;
A
#
# COMPACT_ATOMS: atom_id res chain seq x y z
N MET A 1 2.85 -6.85 -45.74
CA MET A 1 2.09 -6.02 -44.79
C MET A 1 2.74 -6.29 -43.44
N THR A 2 3.49 -5.34 -42.90
CA THR A 2 4.00 -5.46 -41.54
C THR A 2 2.80 -5.24 -40.63
N GLU A 3 2.24 -6.31 -40.07
CA GLU A 3 1.41 -6.18 -38.88
C GLU A 3 2.32 -5.54 -37.83
N THR A 4 2.13 -4.24 -37.62
CA THR A 4 2.71 -3.57 -36.46
C THR A 4 2.04 -4.21 -35.26
N GLU A 5 2.72 -5.16 -34.64
CA GLU A 5 2.34 -5.74 -33.36
C GLU A 5 2.12 -4.55 -32.41
N GLY A 6 0.86 -4.34 -32.01
CA GLY A 6 0.52 -3.23 -31.12
C GLY A 6 1.22 -3.41 -29.78
N ALA A 7 1.29 -2.33 -28.99
CA ALA A 7 1.83 -2.42 -27.63
C ALA A 7 1.14 -3.55 -26.84
N SER A 8 1.93 -4.30 -26.08
CA SER A 8 1.41 -5.34 -25.18
C SER A 8 0.49 -4.72 -24.11
N LEU A 9 -0.33 -5.56 -23.45
CA LEU A 9 -1.18 -5.09 -22.36
C LEU A 9 -0.38 -4.46 -21.21
N GLY A 10 0.79 -5.01 -20.89
CA GLY A 10 1.67 -4.44 -19.87
C GLY A 10 2.22 -3.07 -20.28
N GLU A 11 2.67 -2.91 -21.53
CA GLU A 11 3.13 -1.59 -22.02
C GLU A 11 2.00 -0.56 -22.03
N GLN A 12 0.79 -0.97 -22.43
CA GLN A 12 -0.39 -0.09 -22.37
C GLN A 12 -0.72 0.29 -20.92
N LEU A 13 -0.61 -0.65 -19.98
CA LEU A 13 -0.86 -0.39 -18.55
C LEU A 13 0.16 0.61 -17.98
N LEU A 14 1.45 0.47 -18.28
CA LEU A 14 2.44 1.45 -17.86
C LEU A 14 2.14 2.84 -18.45
N GLU A 15 1.62 2.90 -19.67
CA GLU A 15 1.21 4.16 -20.29
C GLU A 15 -0.05 4.75 -19.64
N CYS A 16 -1.00 3.93 -19.22
CA CYS A 16 -2.13 4.36 -18.38
C CYS A 16 -1.64 5.05 -17.12
N ALA A 17 -0.71 4.40 -16.41
CA ALA A 17 -0.14 4.91 -15.18
C ALA A 17 0.62 6.22 -15.37
N ARG A 18 1.26 6.44 -16.53
CA ARG A 18 1.99 7.69 -16.84
C ARG A 18 1.09 8.86 -17.18
N ARG A 19 0.02 8.59 -17.92
CA ARG A 19 -0.85 9.63 -18.49
C ARG A 19 -2.14 9.84 -17.72
N ASN A 20 -2.31 9.15 -16.59
CA ASN A 20 -3.57 9.11 -15.86
C ASN A 20 -4.74 8.67 -16.76
N ASN A 21 -4.48 7.76 -17.70
CA ASN A 21 -5.46 7.35 -18.72
C ASN A 21 -6.31 6.19 -18.20
N THR A 22 -7.34 6.54 -17.43
CA THR A 22 -8.29 5.58 -16.83
C THR A 22 -9.21 4.93 -17.86
N GLU A 23 -9.52 5.61 -18.97
CA GLU A 23 -10.31 5.02 -20.06
C GLU A 23 -9.60 3.80 -20.66
N LEU A 24 -8.30 3.93 -20.95
CA LEU A 24 -7.50 2.82 -21.46
C LEU A 24 -7.34 1.70 -20.40
N LEU A 25 -7.28 2.04 -19.11
CA LEU A 25 -7.28 1.04 -18.04
C LEU A 25 -8.58 0.23 -18.02
N LEU A 26 -9.73 0.89 -18.21
CA LEU A 26 -11.03 0.22 -18.31
C LEU A 26 -11.12 -0.68 -19.55
N ASP A 27 -10.55 -0.25 -20.68
CA ASP A 27 -10.44 -1.09 -21.87
C ASP A 27 -9.56 -2.33 -21.62
N ILE A 28 -8.43 -2.17 -20.92
CA ILE A 28 -7.58 -3.30 -20.49
C ILE A 28 -8.38 -4.25 -19.59
N LYS A 29 -9.14 -3.71 -18.62
CA LYS A 29 -10.01 -4.52 -17.74
C LYS A 29 -11.03 -5.35 -18.54
N VAL A 30 -11.65 -4.78 -19.57
CA VAL A 30 -12.55 -5.52 -20.48
C VAL A 30 -11.80 -6.61 -21.23
N ARG A 31 -10.58 -6.34 -21.70
CA ARG A 31 -9.72 -7.34 -22.39
C ARG A 31 -9.23 -8.46 -21.46
N CYS A 32 -9.15 -8.19 -20.15
CA CYS A 32 -8.99 -9.18 -19.09
C CYS A 32 -10.32 -9.88 -18.72
N ASN A 33 -11.35 -9.81 -19.57
CA ASN A 33 -12.69 -10.38 -19.35
C ASN A 33 -13.39 -9.88 -18.07
N ASN A 34 -13.03 -8.70 -17.56
CA ASN A 34 -13.47 -8.19 -16.25
C ASN A 34 -13.13 -9.12 -15.07
N ASP A 35 -12.15 -10.00 -15.25
CA ASP A 35 -11.64 -10.86 -14.19
C ASP A 35 -10.62 -10.06 -13.35
N HIS A 36 -10.97 -9.80 -12.09
CA HIS A 36 -10.13 -9.05 -11.17
C HIS A 36 -8.79 -9.75 -10.91
N VAL A 37 -8.76 -11.09 -10.92
CA VAL A 37 -7.53 -11.87 -10.70
C VAL A 37 -6.57 -11.70 -11.89
N GLN A 38 -7.09 -11.77 -13.11
CA GLN A 38 -6.26 -11.57 -14.31
C GLN A 38 -5.74 -10.13 -14.39
N LEU A 39 -6.58 -9.16 -14.01
CA LEU A 39 -6.20 -7.75 -14.01
C LEU A 39 -5.15 -7.46 -12.94
N SER A 40 -5.33 -7.94 -11.70
CA SER A 40 -4.35 -7.73 -10.63
C SER A 40 -3.03 -8.43 -10.91
N GLN A 41 -3.04 -9.65 -11.45
CA GLN A 41 -1.82 -10.32 -11.92
C GLN A 41 -1.09 -9.50 -12.99
N LEU A 42 -1.82 -9.00 -14.00
CA LEU A 42 -1.23 -8.12 -15.01
C LEU A 42 -0.61 -6.86 -14.37
N ILE A 43 -1.30 -6.25 -13.40
CA ILE A 43 -0.81 -5.06 -12.71
C ILE A 43 0.47 -5.34 -11.91
N ASN A 44 0.50 -6.45 -11.18
CA ASN A 44 1.62 -6.82 -10.30
C ASN A 44 2.86 -7.25 -11.11
N ASP A 45 2.64 -8.01 -12.20
CA ASP A 45 3.72 -8.55 -13.03
C ASP A 45 4.32 -7.51 -14.00
N THR A 46 3.60 -6.43 -14.28
CA THR A 46 4.04 -5.41 -15.24
C THR A 46 4.98 -4.40 -14.59
N ARG A 47 6.22 -4.34 -15.07
CA ARG A 47 7.26 -3.43 -14.55
C ARG A 47 8.08 -2.78 -15.66
N GLU A 48 8.58 -1.58 -15.38
CA GLU A 48 9.56 -0.91 -16.24
C GLU A 48 10.89 -1.68 -16.30
N ILE A 49 11.44 -1.88 -17.50
CA ILE A 49 12.68 -2.64 -17.68
C ILE A 49 13.89 -2.00 -16.98
N ILE A 50 13.96 -0.66 -16.90
CA ILE A 50 15.15 0.06 -16.43
C ILE A 50 15.11 0.38 -14.94
N THR A 51 13.95 0.74 -14.40
CA THR A 51 13.77 1.17 -13.01
C THR A 51 13.12 0.08 -12.16
N ASP A 52 12.52 -0.94 -12.78
CA ASP A 52 11.63 -1.91 -12.13
C ASP A 52 10.43 -1.28 -11.41
N ASN A 53 10.05 -0.07 -11.81
CA ASN A 53 8.82 0.56 -11.33
C ASN A 53 7.60 -0.22 -11.83
N SER A 54 6.72 -0.59 -10.92
CA SER A 54 5.35 -1.01 -11.25
C SER A 54 4.51 0.16 -11.75
N ALA A 55 3.30 -0.13 -12.25
CA ALA A 55 2.33 0.90 -12.61
C ALA A 55 2.04 1.86 -11.44
N LEU A 56 1.90 1.35 -10.21
CA LEU A 56 1.60 2.17 -9.04
C LEU A 56 2.75 3.14 -8.71
N HIS A 57 4.01 2.72 -8.82
CA HIS A 57 5.16 3.62 -8.67
C HIS A 57 5.09 4.83 -9.60
N LEU A 58 4.80 4.57 -10.87
CA LEU A 58 4.74 5.61 -11.90
C LEU A 58 3.63 6.61 -11.63
N ALA A 59 2.45 6.10 -11.27
CA ALA A 59 1.32 6.95 -10.96
C ALA A 59 1.58 7.81 -9.72
N CYS A 60 2.15 7.24 -8.65
CA CYS A 60 2.55 7.96 -7.43
C CYS A 60 3.63 9.01 -7.70
N GLN A 61 4.63 8.70 -8.54
CA GLN A 61 5.69 9.64 -8.92
C GLN A 61 5.15 10.86 -9.67
N LEU A 62 4.10 10.67 -10.46
CA LEU A 62 3.52 11.70 -11.34
C LEU A 62 2.27 12.36 -10.76
N GLY A 63 1.76 11.88 -9.63
CA GLY A 63 0.56 12.40 -9.00
C GLY A 63 -0.75 12.03 -9.71
N ASN A 64 -0.77 10.90 -10.43
CA ASN A 64 -1.92 10.49 -11.25
C ASN A 64 -3.03 9.87 -10.41
N TRP A 65 -3.76 10.73 -9.70
CA TRP A 65 -4.77 10.38 -8.69
C TRP A 65 -5.82 9.38 -9.18
N GLU A 66 -6.50 9.65 -10.30
CA GLU A 66 -7.61 8.81 -10.76
C GLU A 66 -7.16 7.40 -11.14
N PHE A 67 -5.94 7.25 -11.66
CA PHE A 67 -5.36 5.93 -11.88
C PHE A 67 -5.03 5.22 -10.56
N ILE A 68 -4.44 5.94 -9.60
CA ILE A 68 -4.12 5.39 -8.27
C ILE A 68 -5.40 4.89 -7.58
N ASP A 69 -6.43 5.73 -7.54
CA ASP A 69 -7.73 5.45 -6.91
C ASP A 69 -8.34 4.15 -7.45
N ILE A 70 -8.42 4.02 -8.78
CA ILE A 70 -8.97 2.80 -9.41
C ILE A 70 -8.10 1.57 -9.11
N VAL A 71 -6.77 1.71 -9.10
CA VAL A 71 -5.86 0.56 -8.93
C VAL A 71 -5.86 0.06 -7.49
N LEU A 72 -5.92 0.95 -6.50
CA LEU A 72 -5.99 0.58 -5.08
C LEU A 72 -7.31 -0.15 -4.73
N ASP A 73 -8.39 0.13 -5.46
CA ASP A 73 -9.69 -0.55 -5.31
C ASP A 73 -9.73 -1.97 -5.91
N ILE A 74 -8.70 -2.41 -6.64
CA ILE A 74 -8.66 -3.73 -7.26
C ILE A 74 -8.10 -4.76 -6.29
N GLU A 75 -8.93 -5.75 -5.93
CA GLU A 75 -8.54 -6.86 -5.08
C GLU A 75 -7.33 -7.64 -5.65
N GLY A 76 -6.33 -7.86 -4.81
CA GLY A 76 -5.12 -8.61 -5.14
C GLY A 76 -4.00 -7.79 -5.78
N VAL A 77 -4.17 -6.47 -5.97
CA VAL A 77 -3.06 -5.59 -6.37
C VAL A 77 -2.04 -5.47 -5.23
N GLU A 78 -0.76 -5.58 -5.56
CA GLU A 78 0.35 -5.35 -4.63
C GLU A 78 0.54 -3.86 -4.37
N ILE A 79 0.43 -3.46 -3.10
CA ILE A 79 0.49 -2.05 -2.68
C ILE A 79 1.94 -1.58 -2.42
N ASP A 80 2.79 -2.46 -1.89
CA ASP A 80 4.20 -2.17 -1.56
C ASP A 80 5.24 -2.95 -2.41
N PRO A 81 5.10 -3.05 -3.74
CA PRO A 81 6.19 -3.59 -4.55
C PRO A 81 7.42 -2.68 -4.40
N MET A 82 8.62 -3.26 -4.37
CA MET A 82 9.85 -2.47 -4.39
C MET A 82 10.40 -2.38 -5.82
N ASN A 83 10.87 -1.19 -6.22
CA ASN A 83 11.58 -0.99 -7.48
C ASN A 83 13.11 -1.26 -7.34
N ARG A 84 13.90 -0.91 -8.36
CA ARG A 84 15.38 -1.10 -8.33
C ARG A 84 16.10 -0.30 -7.27
N GLU A 85 15.55 0.81 -6.77
CA GLU A 85 16.15 1.57 -5.67
C GLU A 85 15.61 1.11 -4.30
N GLY A 86 14.72 0.10 -4.29
CA GLY A 86 14.03 -0.33 -3.08
C GLY A 86 12.92 0.62 -2.64
N ASP A 87 12.64 1.68 -3.42
CA ASP A 87 11.47 2.53 -3.16
C ASP A 87 10.20 1.68 -3.33
N THR A 88 9.25 1.88 -2.44
CA THR A 88 7.83 1.50 -2.64
C THR A 88 7.08 2.63 -3.33
N PRO A 89 5.86 2.43 -3.85
CA PRO A 89 5.07 3.53 -4.42
C PRO A 89 4.83 4.66 -3.41
N LEU A 90 4.72 4.34 -2.11
CA LEU A 90 4.57 5.32 -1.04
C LEU A 90 5.80 6.24 -0.91
N HIS A 91 7.02 5.74 -1.15
CA HIS A 91 8.22 6.59 -1.20
C HIS A 91 8.10 7.65 -2.30
N LEU A 92 7.62 7.24 -3.48
CA LEU A 92 7.48 8.15 -4.63
C LEU A 92 6.32 9.14 -4.43
N ALA A 93 5.22 8.72 -3.80
CA ALA A 93 4.12 9.61 -3.43
C ALA A 93 4.56 10.70 -2.44
N VAL A 94 5.38 10.35 -1.44
CA VAL A 94 5.95 11.35 -0.51
C VAL A 94 6.88 12.32 -1.24
N LYS A 95 7.73 11.80 -2.14
CA LYS A 95 8.61 12.65 -2.96
C LYS A 95 7.80 13.63 -3.82
N TYR A 96 6.73 13.17 -4.47
CA TYR A 96 5.78 14.00 -5.23
C TYR A 96 5.10 15.05 -4.35
N THR A 97 4.67 14.69 -3.15
CA THR A 97 4.02 15.62 -2.21
C THR A 97 4.91 16.78 -1.79
N ASN A 98 6.24 16.65 -1.88
CA ASN A 98 7.13 17.78 -1.63
C ASN A 98 7.07 18.84 -2.75
N GLU A 99 6.63 18.47 -3.95
CA GLU A 99 6.46 19.37 -5.09
C GLU A 99 5.02 19.89 -5.16
N GLU A 100 4.04 19.02 -4.87
CA GLU A 100 2.60 19.33 -4.88
C GLU A 100 1.94 18.94 -3.54
N PRO A 101 2.09 19.74 -2.47
CA PRO A 101 1.72 19.34 -1.11
C PRO A 101 0.25 19.04 -0.88
N GLU A 102 -0.65 19.80 -1.50
CA GLU A 102 -2.09 19.62 -1.31
C GLU A 102 -2.60 18.36 -2.00
N HIS A 103 -2.21 18.15 -3.27
CA HIS A 103 -2.60 16.97 -4.04
C HIS A 103 -1.91 15.69 -3.54
N GLY A 104 -0.60 15.77 -3.29
CA GLY A 104 0.17 14.63 -2.83
C GLY A 104 -0.25 14.12 -1.45
N PHE A 105 -0.74 15.02 -0.57
CA PHE A 105 -1.27 14.60 0.74
C PHE A 105 -2.39 13.58 0.58
N PHE A 106 -3.36 13.82 -0.31
CA PHE A 106 -4.47 12.89 -0.53
C PHE A 106 -4.02 11.57 -1.13
N ILE A 107 -3.00 11.58 -2.00
CA ILE A 107 -2.40 10.34 -2.52
C ILE A 107 -1.82 9.52 -1.37
N VAL A 108 -1.01 10.14 -0.51
CA VAL A 108 -0.40 9.44 0.63
C VAL A 108 -1.44 8.91 1.59
N ASP A 109 -2.48 9.70 1.90
CA ASP A 109 -3.60 9.31 2.75
C ASP A 109 -4.33 8.07 2.19
N ASN A 110 -4.72 8.10 0.92
CA ASN A 110 -5.39 6.97 0.24
C ASN A 110 -4.49 5.72 0.21
N MET A 111 -3.19 5.89 -0.04
CA MET A 111 -2.25 4.77 -0.01
C MET A 111 -2.17 4.11 1.38
N LEU A 112 -2.17 4.88 2.46
CA LEU A 112 -2.15 4.36 3.82
C LEU A 112 -3.48 3.67 4.16
N ASP A 113 -4.61 4.24 3.76
CA ASP A 113 -5.94 3.64 3.93
C ASP A 113 -6.06 2.31 3.17
N ALA A 114 -5.42 2.20 2.00
CA ALA A 114 -5.31 0.97 1.23
C ALA A 114 -4.33 -0.07 1.83
N GLY A 115 -3.68 0.25 2.96
CA GLY A 115 -2.82 -0.68 3.69
C GLY A 115 -1.34 -0.64 3.32
N SER A 116 -0.85 0.43 2.69
CA SER A 116 0.60 0.61 2.45
C SER A 116 1.36 0.64 3.78
N ASP A 117 2.49 -0.06 3.89
CA ASP A 117 3.34 -0.02 5.09
C ASP A 117 4.34 1.15 5.05
N PRO A 118 4.15 2.21 5.87
CA PRO A 118 5.07 3.35 5.91
C PRO A 118 6.42 3.05 6.57
N ARG A 119 6.64 1.82 7.06
CA ARG A 119 7.89 1.43 7.75
C ARG A 119 8.90 0.78 6.82
N VAL A 120 8.52 0.45 5.58
CA VAL A 120 9.43 -0.15 4.58
C VAL A 120 10.59 0.82 4.31
N VAL A 121 11.81 0.28 4.22
CA VAL A 121 13.01 1.05 3.91
C VAL A 121 13.51 0.74 2.52
N ASP A 122 13.95 1.78 1.82
CA ASP A 122 14.63 1.67 0.54
C ASP A 122 16.08 1.12 0.68
N LYS A 123 16.83 1.08 -0.43
CA LYS A 123 18.24 0.65 -0.42
C LYS A 123 19.19 1.59 0.33
N HIS A 124 18.76 2.80 0.64
CA HIS A 124 19.50 3.74 1.49
C HIS A 124 19.17 3.55 2.98
N GLY A 125 18.24 2.66 3.32
CA GLY A 125 17.77 2.45 4.69
C GLY A 125 16.81 3.55 5.15
N LEU A 126 16.19 4.28 4.23
CA LEU A 126 15.28 5.38 4.50
C LEU A 126 13.84 4.92 4.30
N LYS A 127 12.97 5.31 5.23
CA LYS A 127 11.51 5.17 5.10
C LYS A 127 10.92 6.32 4.28
N PRO A 128 9.66 6.23 3.80
CA PRO A 128 8.98 7.34 3.15
C PRO A 128 9.02 8.64 3.96
N ILE A 129 8.78 8.57 5.28
CA ILE A 129 8.79 9.74 6.16
C ILE A 129 10.14 10.50 6.15
N ASN A 130 11.26 9.83 5.88
CA ASN A 130 12.57 10.47 5.84
C ASN A 130 12.72 11.42 4.65
N TYR A 131 11.88 11.28 3.62
CA TYR A 131 11.86 12.15 2.44
C TYR A 131 10.92 13.36 2.59
N VAL A 132 10.15 13.47 3.68
CA VAL A 132 9.28 14.64 3.93
C VAL A 132 10.15 15.88 4.19
N LYS A 133 9.92 16.95 3.43
CA LYS A 133 10.55 18.27 3.65
C LYS A 133 9.74 19.08 4.69
N ASP A 134 9.38 20.32 4.38
CA ASP A 134 8.73 21.24 5.30
C ASP A 134 7.20 21.05 5.35
N ASN A 135 6.73 19.81 5.56
CA ASN A 135 5.30 19.47 5.66
C ASN A 135 5.00 18.69 6.95
N SER A 136 4.69 19.44 8.02
CA SER A 136 4.38 18.85 9.34
C SER A 136 3.15 17.95 9.30
N LYS A 137 2.12 18.32 8.53
CA LYS A 137 0.87 17.54 8.43
C LYS A 137 1.12 16.17 7.82
N LEU A 138 1.88 16.10 6.72
CA LEU A 138 2.28 14.84 6.09
C LEU A 138 3.15 13.99 7.01
N LYS A 139 4.07 14.63 7.74
CA LYS A 139 4.92 13.94 8.70
C LYS A 139 4.10 13.32 9.83
N GLU A 140 3.15 14.06 10.39
CA GLU A 140 2.23 13.58 11.42
C GLU A 140 1.38 12.40 10.93
N LEU A 141 0.85 12.48 9.70
CA LEU A 141 0.09 11.39 9.08
C LEU A 141 0.91 10.09 9.04
N LEU A 142 2.12 10.14 8.47
CA LEU A 142 3.00 8.97 8.38
C LEU A 142 3.41 8.44 9.76
N GLN A 143 3.71 9.33 10.73
CA GLN A 143 4.03 8.92 12.10
C GLN A 143 2.85 8.21 12.78
N SER A 144 1.64 8.72 12.59
CA SER A 144 0.45 8.09 13.15
C SER A 144 0.18 6.71 12.56
N ALA A 145 0.39 6.55 11.24
CA ALA A 145 0.26 5.26 10.58
C ALA A 145 1.34 4.26 11.05
N GLU A 146 2.61 4.68 11.15
CA GLU A 146 3.67 3.85 11.72
C GLU A 146 3.34 3.40 13.16
N TYR A 147 2.83 4.33 13.98
CA TYR A 147 2.47 4.04 15.37
C TYR A 147 1.28 3.07 15.46
N ALA A 148 0.24 3.27 14.64
CA ALA A 148 -0.93 2.40 14.62
C ALA A 148 -0.52 0.93 14.38
N ILE A 149 0.32 0.68 13.37
CA ILE A 149 0.79 -0.68 13.06
C ILE A 149 1.69 -1.23 14.19
N SER A 150 2.45 -0.38 14.89
CA SER A 150 3.29 -0.84 16.01
C SER A 150 2.50 -1.19 17.28
N MET A 151 1.25 -0.72 17.39
CA MET A 151 0.36 -0.95 18.53
C MET A 151 -0.60 -2.10 18.33
N GLU A 152 -0.66 -2.71 17.15
CA GLU A 152 -1.41 -3.94 16.91
C GLU A 152 -0.80 -5.06 17.78
N VAL A 153 -1.44 -5.30 18.92
CA VAL A 153 -1.09 -6.39 19.83
C VAL A 153 -1.36 -7.71 19.09
N PRO A 154 -0.38 -8.64 19.00
CA PRO A 154 -0.61 -9.95 18.40
C PRO A 154 -1.83 -10.62 19.06
N GLU A 155 -2.76 -11.13 18.25
CA GLU A 155 -4.00 -11.79 18.73
C GLU A 155 -3.72 -12.93 19.73
N ASP A 156 -2.51 -13.49 19.71
CA ASP A 156 -2.06 -14.58 20.58
C ASP A 156 -1.94 -14.19 22.07
N GLU A 157 -1.81 -12.90 22.42
CA GLU A 157 -1.66 -12.45 23.81
C GLU A 157 -2.99 -12.19 24.54
N GLN A 158 -4.13 -12.21 23.84
CA GLN A 158 -5.45 -11.95 24.46
C GLN A 158 -6.05 -13.16 25.19
N LEU A 159 -5.47 -14.36 25.05
CA LEU A 159 -5.99 -15.59 25.65
C LEU A 159 -5.46 -15.89 27.07
N ALA A 160 -4.51 -15.11 27.60
CA ALA A 160 -3.85 -15.44 28.87
C ALA A 160 -4.61 -14.97 30.14
N GLU A 161 -5.62 -14.11 30.04
CA GLU A 161 -6.22 -13.46 31.23
C GLU A 161 -7.62 -13.99 31.65
N GLN A 162 -8.18 -15.02 31.01
CA GLN A 162 -9.53 -15.53 31.37
C GLN A 162 -9.55 -16.83 32.19
N SER A 163 -8.53 -17.12 33.01
CA SER A 163 -8.57 -18.31 33.89
C SER A 163 -8.06 -18.08 35.31
N GLN A 164 -8.61 -17.07 36.01
CA GLN A 164 -8.54 -17.03 37.46
C GLN A 164 -9.87 -16.55 38.03
N ASP A 165 -10.93 -17.35 37.93
CA ASP A 165 -12.11 -17.25 38.79
C ASP A 165 -12.89 -18.57 38.74
N VAL A 166 -12.56 -19.49 39.65
CA VAL A 166 -13.53 -20.49 40.14
C VAL A 166 -13.27 -20.68 41.63
N ASP A 167 -14.11 -20.02 42.40
CA ASP A 167 -14.31 -20.20 43.83
C ASP A 167 -14.49 -21.67 44.22
N ASN A 168 -13.98 -22.06 45.39
CA ASN A 168 -14.73 -22.99 46.23
C ASN A 168 -14.43 -22.76 47.72
N ASP A 169 -15.28 -21.94 48.32
CA ASP A 169 -15.62 -21.99 49.73
C ASP A 169 -15.94 -23.44 50.16
N SER A 170 -15.25 -23.99 51.16
CA SER A 170 -15.89 -24.95 52.06
C SER A 170 -15.23 -25.01 53.45
N ALA A 171 -16.04 -24.57 54.41
CA ALA A 171 -16.31 -25.18 55.71
C ALA A 171 -15.22 -25.23 56.78
N SER A 172 -15.51 -24.46 57.83
CA SER A 172 -15.02 -24.62 59.20
C SER A 172 -15.37 -25.98 59.81
N ALA A 173 -14.46 -26.49 60.64
CA ALA A 173 -14.82 -27.17 61.89
C ALA A 173 -13.66 -27.03 62.89
N SER A 174 -13.98 -26.44 64.03
CA SER A 174 -13.14 -26.22 65.21
C SER A 174 -13.24 -27.46 66.10
N ASP A 175 -12.12 -28.15 66.36
CA ASP A 175 -12.01 -29.10 67.47
C ASP A 175 -11.13 -28.48 68.57
N SER A 176 -11.73 -28.28 69.76
CA SER A 176 -11.02 -28.05 71.02
C SER A 176 -11.91 -28.51 72.18
N ASP A 177 -11.46 -29.59 72.82
CA ASP A 177 -11.80 -30.23 74.11
C ASP A 177 -13.19 -30.81 74.39
#